data_AF-A0A2M7ZJ60-F1
#
_entry.id   AF-A0A2M7ZJ60-F1
#
_cell.length_a   1.000
_cell.length_b   1.000
_cell.length_c   1.000
_cell.angle_alpha   90.00
_cell.angle_beta   90.00
_cell.angle_gamma   90.00
#
_symmetry.space_group_name_H-M   'P 1'
#
loop_
_entity.id
_entity.type
_entity.pdbx_description
1 polymer ?
#
loop_
_entity_poly.entity_id
_entity_poly.type
_entity_poly.pdbx_seq_one_letter_code
_entity_poly.pdbx_strand_id
1 'polypeptide(L)'
;MHQEVKILDHIWGKSNKYNLRLLILICISLFIYSGCSASSNSTRYNRPDDKDKPTTKEIRFTSDDPDIAPADDTPVNIDNLVGKISQPTNSPTGDVNSKEKLLMEIIRYMNTPYKFGGDSKKGIDCSAFTQIMFKNTMSIDLSRTANEQYNMGKDIEEKKELQFGDLVFFDTRMTVKPGHVGIYLGDDLFAHASSSKGVTISSIASSYYVKRFMGGRRVREF
;
A
#
# COMPACT_ATOMS: atom_id res chain seq x y z
N MET A 1 63.54 25.19 56.55
CA MET A 1 62.36 24.36 56.88
C MET A 1 61.29 24.64 55.83
N HIS A 2 61.58 24.50 54.53
CA HIS A 2 61.87 23.26 53.79
C HIS A 2 60.72 22.24 53.87
N GLN A 3 59.97 22.19 52.78
CA GLN A 3 59.62 20.96 52.05
C GLN A 3 58.51 20.01 52.53
N GLU A 4 57.54 20.40 53.35
CA GLU A 4 56.45 19.46 53.72
C GLU A 4 55.01 19.96 53.52
N VAL A 5 54.72 20.73 52.46
CA VAL A 5 53.31 21.09 52.13
C VAL A 5 52.97 20.92 50.64
N LYS A 6 53.77 20.15 49.87
CA LYS A 6 53.53 19.93 48.43
C LYS A 6 53.33 18.47 48.03
N ILE A 7 52.94 17.60 48.96
CA ILE A 7 52.73 16.16 48.68
C ILE A 7 51.27 15.71 48.91
N LEU A 8 50.39 16.55 49.44
CA LEU A 8 48.99 16.15 49.72
C LEU A 8 47.96 16.52 48.64
N ASP A 9 48.30 17.38 47.68
CA ASP A 9 47.35 17.78 46.61
C ASP A 9 47.43 16.93 45.33
N HIS A 10 48.24 15.86 45.31
CA HIS A 10 48.42 15.05 44.10
C HIS A 10 47.74 13.66 44.13
N ILE A 11 46.99 13.33 45.18
CA ILE A 11 46.36 12.00 45.32
C ILE A 11 44.81 12.04 45.32
N TRP A 12 44.18 13.22 45.39
CA TRP A 12 42.71 13.34 45.47
C TRP A 12 42.04 13.96 44.22
N GLY A 13 42.60 13.75 43.03
CA GLY A 13 42.08 14.34 41.78
C GLY A 13 41.72 13.36 40.66
N LYS A 14 42.03 12.05 40.80
CA LYS A 14 42.01 11.11 39.67
C LYS A 14 41.21 9.82 39.89
N SER A 15 40.59 9.64 41.06
CA SER A 15 39.77 8.45 41.38
C SER A 15 38.31 8.57 40.91
N ASN A 16 37.74 9.79 40.85
CA ASN A 16 36.28 9.93 40.70
C ASN A 16 35.74 9.78 39.27
N LYS A 17 36.61 9.82 38.24
CA LYS A 17 36.17 9.71 36.82
C LYS A 17 35.98 8.27 36.36
N TYR A 18 36.67 7.31 36.98
CA TYR A 18 36.56 5.89 36.63
C TYR A 18 35.39 5.22 37.36
N ASN A 19 35.08 5.64 38.59
CA ASN A 19 33.92 5.15 39.34
C ASN A 19 32.59 5.59 38.71
N LEU A 20 32.51 6.81 38.17
CA LEU A 20 31.29 7.29 37.50
C LEU A 20 31.04 6.57 36.16
N ARG A 21 32.10 6.30 35.38
CA ARG A 21 31.98 5.53 34.12
C ARG A 21 31.65 4.06 34.36
N LEU A 22 32.20 3.45 35.41
CA LEU A 22 31.86 2.08 35.81
C LEU A 22 30.43 1.96 36.34
N LEU A 23 29.95 2.96 37.10
CA LEU A 23 28.57 3.02 37.59
C LEU A 23 27.56 3.15 36.43
N ILE A 24 27.85 3.99 35.43
CA ILE A 24 26.98 4.16 34.25
C ILE A 24 26.87 2.86 33.43
N LEU A 25 27.97 2.12 33.26
CA LEU A 25 27.96 0.84 32.53
C LEU A 25 27.19 -0.26 33.27
N ILE A 26 27.26 -0.30 34.61
CA ILE A 26 26.48 -1.23 35.43
C ILE A 26 24.98 -0.88 35.36
N CYS A 27 24.60 0.40 35.41
CA CYS A 27 23.20 0.83 35.29
C CYS A 27 22.59 0.53 33.90
N ILE A 28 23.35 0.66 32.82
CA ILE A 28 22.88 0.33 31.46
C ILE A 28 22.67 -1.18 31.29
N SER A 29 23.51 -2.02 31.92
CA SER A 29 23.36 -3.48 31.88
C SER A 29 22.15 -4.01 32.68
N LEU A 30 21.73 -3.29 33.73
CA LEU A 30 20.56 -3.65 34.55
C LEU A 30 19.23 -3.24 33.92
N PHE A 31 19.24 -2.34 32.93
CA PHE A 31 18.03 -1.97 32.17
C PHE A 31 17.65 -2.99 31.07
N ILE A 32 18.51 -3.97 30.78
CA ILE A 32 18.28 -4.99 29.74
C ILE A 32 17.65 -6.27 30.32
N TYR A 33 17.58 -6.41 31.66
CA TYR A 33 17.06 -7.61 32.33
C TYR A 33 15.68 -7.46 33.01
N SER A 34 14.91 -6.42 32.67
CA SER A 34 13.47 -6.35 33.00
C SER A 34 12.61 -6.57 31.76
N GLY A 35 12.82 -7.71 31.10
CA GLY A 35 11.85 -8.30 30.19
C GLY A 35 10.90 -9.19 30.98
N CYS A 36 9.78 -8.63 31.43
CA CYS A 36 8.60 -9.41 31.87
C CYS A 36 7.37 -8.85 31.18
N SER A 37 6.57 -9.77 30.64
CA SER A 37 5.40 -9.59 29.79
C SER A 37 4.45 -8.48 30.22
N ALA A 38 4.14 -7.60 29.27
CA ALA A 38 2.92 -6.81 29.32
C ALA A 38 1.71 -7.74 29.11
N SER A 39 1.03 -8.10 30.20
CA SER A 39 -0.38 -8.50 30.12
C SER A 39 -1.21 -7.24 30.29
N SER A 40 -1.69 -6.67 29.19
CA SER A 40 -2.67 -5.60 29.23
C SER A 40 -4.03 -6.20 29.61
N ASN A 41 -4.39 -6.14 30.88
CA ASN A 41 -5.78 -6.23 31.30
C ASN A 41 -6.49 -4.93 30.91
N SER A 42 -7.10 -4.90 29.73
CA SER A 42 -8.07 -3.85 29.41
C SER A 42 -9.43 -4.24 29.99
N THR A 43 -9.89 -3.40 30.91
CA THR A 43 -11.19 -3.41 31.57
C THR A 43 -12.32 -3.67 30.58
N ARG A 44 -13.09 -4.75 30.79
CA ARG A 44 -14.40 -4.96 30.14
C ARG A 44 -15.33 -3.80 30.52
N TYR A 45 -15.70 -2.99 29.55
CA TYR A 45 -16.88 -2.13 29.67
C TYR A 45 -18.09 -2.95 29.21
N ASN A 46 -18.94 -3.33 30.16
CA ASN A 46 -20.26 -3.89 29.87
C ASN A 46 -21.08 -2.87 29.08
N ARG A 47 -21.60 -3.25 27.91
CA ARG A 47 -22.63 -2.51 27.17
C ARG A 47 -23.88 -3.38 27.07
N PRO A 48 -25.09 -2.84 27.29
CA PRO A 48 -26.29 -3.64 27.51
C PRO A 48 -26.73 -4.43 26.28
N ASP A 49 -27.31 -5.60 26.52
CA ASP A 49 -27.98 -6.43 25.52
C ASP A 49 -29.06 -5.64 24.77
N ASP A 50 -28.84 -5.40 23.47
CA ASP A 50 -29.87 -4.93 22.56
C ASP A 50 -30.40 -6.13 21.77
N LYS A 51 -31.34 -6.84 22.40
CA LYS A 51 -32.19 -7.83 21.74
C LYS A 51 -33.31 -7.06 21.04
N ASP A 52 -33.15 -6.84 19.74
CA ASP A 52 -34.20 -6.82 18.70
C ASP A 52 -33.78 -5.91 17.52
N LYS A 53 -33.10 -6.48 16.53
CA LYS A 53 -33.04 -5.90 15.17
C LYS A 53 -33.01 -7.01 14.11
N PRO A 54 -33.88 -6.95 13.08
CA PRO A 54 -34.02 -8.02 12.10
C PRO A 54 -32.75 -8.18 11.25
N THR A 55 -32.35 -9.43 11.08
CA THR A 55 -31.14 -9.90 10.39
C THR A 55 -31.21 -9.64 8.89
N THR A 56 -30.86 -8.43 8.47
CA THR A 56 -30.34 -8.22 7.11
C THR A 56 -28.86 -8.58 7.12
N LYS A 57 -28.48 -9.48 6.22
CA LYS A 57 -27.15 -10.04 6.06
C LYS A 57 -26.20 -8.96 5.51
N GLU A 58 -25.85 -7.97 6.33
CA GLU A 58 -24.76 -7.06 6.03
C GLU A 58 -23.45 -7.85 6.07
N ILE A 59 -22.91 -8.14 4.89
CA ILE A 59 -21.52 -8.56 4.76
C ILE A 59 -20.69 -7.37 5.23
N ARG A 60 -20.26 -7.38 6.49
CA ARG A 60 -19.31 -6.39 7.03
C ARG A 60 -17.98 -6.55 6.31
N PHE A 61 -17.80 -5.76 5.26
CA PHE A 61 -16.52 -5.38 4.67
C PHE A 61 -15.77 -4.49 5.67
N THR A 62 -15.25 -5.07 6.74
CA THR A 62 -14.28 -4.39 7.61
C THR A 62 -13.06 -5.29 7.69
N SER A 63 -12.24 -5.29 6.64
CA SER A 63 -10.83 -5.57 6.84
C SER A 63 -10.26 -4.40 7.63
N ASP A 64 -9.42 -4.68 8.62
CA ASP A 64 -8.67 -3.72 9.44
C ASP A 64 -7.64 -2.89 8.62
N ASP A 65 -7.99 -2.51 7.39
CA ASP A 65 -7.19 -1.77 6.44
C ASP A 65 -7.55 -0.27 6.53
N PRO A 66 -6.60 0.61 6.88
CA PRO A 66 -6.84 2.06 6.96
C PRO A 66 -7.10 2.71 5.58
N ASP A 67 -7.05 1.97 4.47
CA ASP A 67 -7.49 2.45 3.16
C ASP A 67 -9.01 2.68 3.14
N ILE A 68 -9.45 3.83 3.65
CA ILE A 68 -10.81 4.33 3.42
C ILE A 68 -10.87 4.81 1.97
N ALA A 69 -11.33 3.95 1.06
CA ALA A 69 -11.66 4.37 -0.30
C ALA A 69 -12.76 5.45 -0.23
N PRO A 70 -12.67 6.51 -1.05
CA PRO A 70 -13.59 7.63 -1.00
C PRO A 70 -15.01 7.24 -1.47
N ALA A 71 -15.99 8.03 -1.05
CA ALA A 71 -17.37 7.97 -1.55
C ALA A 71 -17.52 8.35 -3.04
N ASP A 72 -16.45 8.81 -3.69
CA ASP A 72 -16.44 9.42 -5.03
C ASP A 72 -16.00 8.45 -6.14
N ASP A 73 -16.12 7.15 -5.89
CA ASP A 73 -16.02 6.12 -6.92
C ASP A 73 -17.26 6.24 -7.83
N THR A 74 -17.22 7.12 -8.82
CA THR A 74 -18.27 7.16 -9.85
C THR A 74 -18.31 5.81 -10.57
N PRO A 75 -19.47 5.13 -10.65
CA PRO A 75 -19.57 3.92 -11.44
C PRO A 75 -19.20 4.24 -12.89
N VAL A 76 -18.04 3.75 -13.34
CA VAL A 76 -17.67 3.82 -14.75
C VAL A 76 -18.52 2.78 -15.47
N ASN A 77 -19.31 3.22 -16.45
CA ASN A 77 -20.10 2.31 -17.28
C ASN A 77 -19.15 1.45 -18.13
N ILE A 78 -19.01 0.19 -17.73
CA ILE A 78 -18.11 -0.80 -18.34
C ILE A 78 -18.50 -1.04 -19.80
N ASP A 79 -19.79 -1.03 -20.13
CA ASP A 79 -20.28 -1.32 -21.48
C ASP A 79 -19.79 -0.26 -22.48
N ASN A 80 -19.76 1.01 -22.05
CA ASN A 80 -19.23 2.10 -22.86
C ASN A 80 -17.70 2.00 -23.04
N LEU A 81 -16.99 1.49 -22.03
CA LEU A 81 -15.54 1.31 -22.09
C LEU A 81 -15.17 0.16 -23.05
N VAL A 82 -15.87 -0.97 -22.96
CA VAL A 82 -15.71 -2.10 -23.89
C VAL A 82 -16.02 -1.65 -25.32
N GLY A 83 -17.13 -0.93 -25.53
CA GLY A 83 -17.51 -0.43 -26.87
C GLY A 83 -16.51 0.56 -27.49
N LYS A 84 -15.83 1.37 -26.67
CA LYS A 84 -14.76 2.27 -27.13
C LYS A 84 -13.48 1.52 -27.49
N ILE A 85 -13.09 0.50 -26.71
CA ILE A 85 -11.80 -0.17 -26.89
C ILE A 85 -11.87 -1.30 -27.94
N SER A 86 -13.04 -1.89 -28.17
CA SER A 86 -13.26 -2.88 -29.24
C SER A 86 -13.28 -2.27 -30.65
N GLN A 87 -13.09 -0.96 -30.80
CA GLN A 87 -12.98 -0.34 -32.12
C GLN A 87 -11.65 -0.75 -32.78
N PRO A 88 -11.66 -1.16 -34.07
CA PRO A 88 -10.46 -1.59 -34.77
C PRO A 88 -9.49 -0.40 -34.93
N THR A 89 -8.45 -0.37 -34.11
CA THR A 89 -7.30 0.51 -34.34
C THR A 89 -6.38 -0.14 -35.36
N ASN A 90 -5.91 0.61 -36.36
CA ASN A 90 -4.95 0.16 -37.40
C ASN A 90 -3.53 -0.09 -36.84
N SER A 91 -3.41 -0.82 -35.73
CA SER A 91 -2.15 -1.17 -35.09
C SER A 91 -1.69 -2.58 -35.49
N PRO A 92 -0.37 -2.86 -35.49
CA PRO A 92 0.18 -4.18 -35.78
C PRO A 92 -0.47 -5.26 -34.92
N THR A 93 -0.79 -6.41 -35.55
CA THR A 93 -1.63 -7.49 -35.01
C THR A 93 -1.20 -8.07 -33.66
N GLY A 94 0.05 -7.88 -33.24
CA GLY A 94 0.57 -8.35 -31.94
C GLY A 94 0.11 -7.51 -30.75
N ASP A 95 -0.09 -6.21 -30.94
CA ASP A 95 -0.35 -5.30 -29.83
C ASP A 95 -1.84 -5.20 -29.47
N VAL A 96 -2.71 -5.21 -30.50
CA VAL A 96 -4.17 -5.33 -30.34
C VAL A 96 -4.53 -6.53 -29.47
N ASN A 97 -3.84 -7.66 -29.67
CA ASN A 97 -4.04 -8.88 -28.90
C ASN A 97 -3.70 -8.72 -27.41
N SER A 98 -2.65 -7.97 -27.08
CA SER A 98 -2.24 -7.77 -25.68
C SER A 98 -3.18 -6.82 -24.93
N LYS A 99 -3.61 -5.73 -25.59
CA LYS A 99 -4.60 -4.79 -25.04
C LYS A 99 -5.93 -5.48 -24.76
N GLU A 100 -6.42 -6.25 -25.73
CA GLU A 100 -7.66 -7.02 -25.61
C GLU A 100 -7.57 -8.07 -24.49
N LYS A 101 -6.47 -8.84 -24.41
CA LYS A 101 -6.22 -9.80 -23.33
C LYS A 101 -6.26 -9.14 -21.96
N LEU A 102 -5.59 -8.00 -21.80
CA LEU A 102 -5.57 -7.26 -20.53
C LEU A 102 -6.97 -6.83 -20.12
N LEU A 103 -7.74 -6.25 -21.04
CA LEU A 103 -9.11 -5.83 -20.74
C LEU A 103 -10.02 -6.99 -20.41
N MET A 104 -9.96 -8.08 -21.17
CA MET A 104 -10.76 -9.27 -20.90
C MET A 104 -10.42 -9.87 -19.55
N GLU A 105 -9.15 -9.87 -19.14
CA GLU A 105 -8.74 -10.35 -17.82
C GLU A 105 -9.23 -9.42 -16.70
N ILE A 106 -9.15 -8.10 -16.89
CA ILE A 106 -9.73 -7.11 -15.95
C ILE A 106 -11.23 -7.35 -15.78
N ILE A 107 -11.97 -7.48 -16.90
CA ILE A 107 -13.42 -7.75 -16.91
C ILE A 107 -13.73 -9.04 -16.14
N ARG A 108 -12.93 -10.09 -16.30
CA ARG A 108 -13.10 -11.36 -15.56
C ARG A 108 -12.90 -11.20 -14.05
N TYR A 109 -12.17 -10.19 -13.60
CA TYR A 109 -11.92 -9.92 -12.18
C TYR A 109 -12.85 -8.86 -11.59
N MET A 110 -13.61 -8.12 -12.39
CA MET A 110 -14.56 -7.11 -11.91
C MET A 110 -15.46 -7.64 -10.79
N ASN A 111 -15.69 -6.79 -9.79
CA ASN A 111 -16.45 -7.09 -8.56
C ASN A 111 -15.81 -8.15 -7.64
N THR A 112 -14.61 -8.65 -7.93
CA THR A 112 -13.87 -9.49 -6.98
C THR A 112 -13.68 -8.68 -5.69
N PRO A 113 -14.09 -9.20 -4.51
CA PRO A 113 -13.94 -8.49 -3.24
C PRO A 113 -12.49 -8.08 -2.98
N TYR A 114 -12.31 -6.93 -2.35
CA TYR A 114 -11.01 -6.58 -1.81
C TYR A 114 -10.68 -7.45 -0.60
N LYS A 115 -9.43 -7.90 -0.52
CA LYS A 115 -8.88 -8.55 0.67
C LYS A 115 -7.40 -8.21 0.77
N PHE A 116 -6.99 -7.54 1.83
CA PHE A 116 -5.58 -7.28 2.10
C PHE A 116 -4.76 -8.58 2.11
N GLY A 117 -3.67 -8.61 1.33
CA GLY A 117 -2.84 -9.80 1.16
C GLY A 117 -3.45 -10.86 0.24
N GLY A 118 -4.69 -10.70 -0.21
CA GLY A 118 -5.38 -11.65 -1.09
C GLY A 118 -4.90 -11.58 -2.53
N ASP A 119 -5.01 -12.71 -3.23
CA ASP A 119 -4.48 -12.95 -4.58
C ASP A 119 -5.44 -13.80 -5.44
N SER A 120 -6.73 -13.83 -5.10
CA SER A 120 -7.69 -14.72 -5.78
C SER A 120 -9.04 -14.07 -6.02
N LYS A 121 -9.89 -14.72 -6.81
CA LYS A 121 -11.28 -14.27 -7.03
C LYS A 121 -12.18 -14.30 -5.79
N LYS A 122 -11.71 -14.85 -4.66
CA LYS A 122 -12.42 -14.78 -3.36
C LYS A 122 -12.06 -13.53 -2.56
N GLY A 123 -11.05 -12.78 -3.00
CA GLY A 123 -10.46 -11.68 -2.26
C GLY A 123 -9.09 -11.35 -2.83
N ILE A 124 -8.90 -10.11 -3.28
CA ILE A 124 -7.64 -9.65 -3.90
C ILE A 124 -7.27 -8.24 -3.44
N ASP A 125 -5.98 -7.96 -3.26
CA ASP A 125 -5.49 -6.59 -3.03
C ASP A 125 -5.01 -5.91 -4.31
N CYS A 126 -4.73 -4.61 -4.23
CA CYS A 126 -4.40 -3.79 -5.39
C CYS A 126 -3.15 -4.27 -6.13
N SER A 127 -2.09 -4.62 -5.39
CA SER A 127 -0.83 -5.09 -5.95
C SER A 127 -0.88 -6.52 -6.48
N ALA A 128 -1.65 -7.40 -5.85
CA ALA A 128 -1.90 -8.74 -6.37
C ALA A 128 -2.77 -8.69 -7.64
N PHE A 129 -3.73 -7.77 -7.69
CA PHE A 129 -4.53 -7.55 -8.90
C PHE A 129 -3.65 -7.19 -10.10
N THR A 130 -2.79 -6.17 -9.97
CA THR A 130 -1.86 -5.81 -11.05
C THR A 130 -0.91 -6.96 -11.41
N GLN A 131 -0.36 -7.66 -10.41
CA GLN A 131 0.51 -8.82 -10.63
C GLN A 131 -0.17 -9.89 -11.49
N ILE A 132 -1.41 -10.27 -11.16
CA ILE A 132 -2.14 -11.30 -11.90
C ILE A 132 -2.47 -10.83 -13.32
N MET A 133 -2.90 -9.57 -13.48
CA MET A 133 -3.22 -9.03 -14.80
C MET A 133 -2.01 -9.12 -15.73
N PHE A 134 -0.84 -8.67 -15.28
CA PHE A 134 0.39 -8.68 -16.07
C PHE A 134 0.95 -10.09 -16.28
N LYS A 135 0.87 -10.95 -15.25
CA LYS A 135 1.31 -12.34 -15.36
C LYS A 135 0.50 -13.11 -16.40
N ASN A 136 -0.83 -13.03 -16.32
CA ASN A 136 -1.71 -13.85 -17.16
C ASN A 136 -1.78 -13.37 -18.60
N THR A 137 -1.60 -12.06 -18.83
CA THR A 137 -1.85 -11.47 -20.16
C THR A 137 -0.56 -11.23 -20.92
N MET A 138 0.56 -11.04 -20.22
CA MET A 138 1.85 -10.63 -20.79
C MET A 138 3.04 -11.44 -20.28
N SER A 139 2.83 -12.40 -19.38
CA SER A 139 3.91 -13.19 -18.74
C SER A 139 4.94 -12.33 -18.01
N ILE A 140 4.53 -11.15 -17.52
CA ILE A 140 5.39 -10.25 -16.73
C ILE A 140 5.16 -10.51 -15.25
N ASP A 141 6.24 -10.82 -14.53
CA ASP A 141 6.24 -11.00 -13.08
C ASP A 141 6.47 -9.67 -12.38
N LEU A 142 5.37 -9.03 -11.96
CA LEU A 142 5.45 -7.85 -11.08
C LEU A 142 5.75 -8.26 -9.64
N SER A 143 6.46 -7.41 -8.90
CA SER A 143 6.69 -7.59 -7.46
C SER A 143 5.38 -7.62 -6.67
N ARG A 144 5.40 -8.24 -5.48
CA ARG A 144 4.17 -8.48 -4.72
C ARG A 144 3.54 -7.22 -4.13
N THR A 145 4.34 -6.22 -3.76
CA THR A 145 3.85 -5.02 -3.09
C THR A 145 3.78 -3.83 -4.03
N ALA A 146 2.84 -2.90 -3.80
CA ALA A 146 2.73 -1.66 -4.56
C ALA A 146 4.02 -0.82 -4.48
N ASN A 147 4.69 -0.80 -3.33
CA ASN A 147 5.97 -0.11 -3.16
C ASN A 147 7.07 -0.68 -4.06
N GLU A 148 7.20 -2.01 -4.14
CA GLU A 148 8.19 -2.62 -5.03
C GLU A 148 7.82 -2.42 -6.51
N GLN A 149 6.54 -2.55 -6.86
CA GLN A 149 6.05 -2.28 -8.22
C GLN A 149 6.35 -0.83 -8.67
N TYR A 150 6.33 0.12 -7.74
CA TYR A 150 6.69 1.51 -8.01
C TYR A 150 8.16 1.70 -8.38
N ASN A 151 9.02 0.71 -8.19
CA ASN A 151 10.42 0.78 -8.61
C ASN A 151 10.69 -0.03 -9.89
N MET A 152 9.63 -0.51 -10.57
CA MET A 152 9.74 -1.31 -11.78
C MET A 152 9.49 -0.46 -13.04
N GLY A 153 10.23 -0.75 -14.11
CA GLY A 153 9.99 -0.13 -15.42
C GLY A 153 10.39 1.34 -15.51
N LYS A 154 9.90 2.02 -16.55
CA LYS A 154 10.17 3.43 -16.83
C LYS A 154 9.27 4.32 -15.98
N ASP A 155 9.83 5.38 -15.39
CA ASP A 155 9.08 6.41 -14.67
C ASP A 155 8.25 7.26 -15.62
N ILE A 156 7.00 7.54 -15.23
CA ILE A 156 6.07 8.41 -15.95
C ILE A 156 5.58 9.46 -14.95
N GLU A 157 6.24 10.61 -14.93
CA GLU A 157 5.94 11.69 -13.99
C GLU A 157 4.67 12.46 -14.38
N GLU A 158 4.50 12.68 -15.69
CA GLU A 158 3.42 13.51 -16.21
C GLU A 158 2.20 12.68 -16.58
N LYS A 159 1.03 13.04 -16.02
CA LYS A 159 -0.26 12.40 -16.33
C LYS A 159 -0.54 12.32 -17.85
N LYS A 160 -0.13 13.34 -18.62
CA LYS A 160 -0.35 13.42 -20.07
C LYS A 160 0.44 12.37 -20.86
N GLU A 161 1.48 11.79 -20.26
CA GLU A 161 2.33 10.76 -20.87
C GLU A 161 1.86 9.34 -20.58
N LEU A 162 0.85 9.19 -19.71
CA LEU A 162 0.25 7.90 -19.39
C LEU A 162 -0.37 7.27 -20.63
N GLN A 163 -0.07 6.00 -20.81
CA GLN A 163 -0.59 5.15 -21.87
C GLN A 163 -1.32 3.96 -21.28
N PHE A 164 -2.22 3.39 -22.07
CA PHE A 164 -2.93 2.18 -21.70
C PHE A 164 -1.95 1.11 -21.20
N GLY A 165 -2.25 0.53 -20.05
CA GLY A 165 -1.42 -0.48 -19.40
C GLY A 165 -0.31 0.08 -18.51
N ASP A 166 -0.13 1.40 -18.40
CA ASP A 166 0.76 1.94 -17.38
C ASP A 166 0.21 1.64 -15.97
N LEU A 167 1.09 1.29 -15.04
CA LEU A 167 0.73 1.20 -13.63
C LEU A 167 0.63 2.63 -13.08
N VAL A 168 -0.44 2.95 -12.35
CA VAL A 168 -0.64 4.26 -11.71
C VAL A 168 -0.65 4.11 -10.21
N PHE A 169 0.02 5.02 -9.50
CA PHE A 169 0.30 4.87 -8.07
C PHE A 169 -0.24 6.04 -7.26
N PHE A 170 -0.66 5.75 -6.03
CA PHE A 170 -1.30 6.74 -5.17
C PHE A 170 -0.83 6.69 -3.72
N ASP A 171 -0.77 7.86 -3.09
CA ASP A 171 -0.51 8.07 -1.67
C ASP A 171 -1.80 7.95 -0.84
N THR A 172 -2.27 6.71 -0.61
CA THR A 172 -3.51 6.44 0.14
C THR A 172 -3.28 6.04 1.59
N ARG A 173 -2.06 5.64 1.95
CA ARG A 173 -1.71 5.11 3.28
C ARG A 173 -0.74 6.03 4.01
N MET A 174 -0.91 6.14 5.32
CA MET A 174 -0.05 6.98 6.16
C MET A 174 1.36 6.40 6.35
N THR A 175 1.50 5.07 6.38
CA THR A 175 2.72 4.37 6.81
C THR A 175 3.57 3.80 5.68
N VAL A 176 3.02 3.68 4.47
CA VAL A 176 3.72 3.10 3.31
C VAL A 176 3.34 3.87 2.04
N LYS A 177 4.32 4.09 1.16
CA LYS A 177 4.12 4.81 -0.10
C LYS A 177 4.79 4.10 -1.27
N PRO A 178 4.15 4.00 -2.43
CA PRO A 178 2.71 4.21 -2.65
C PRO A 178 1.86 3.24 -1.81
N GLY A 179 0.69 3.73 -1.39
CA GLY A 179 -0.30 2.97 -0.63
C GLY A 179 -1.25 2.18 -1.53
N HIS A 180 -1.36 2.55 -2.80
CA HIS A 180 -2.28 1.95 -3.75
C HIS A 180 -1.73 1.96 -5.17
N VAL A 181 -2.16 0.98 -5.98
CA VAL A 181 -1.77 0.83 -7.39
C VAL A 181 -2.97 0.40 -8.24
N GLY A 182 -2.97 0.81 -9.51
CA GLY A 182 -3.91 0.32 -10.52
C GLY A 182 -3.32 0.36 -11.92
N ILE A 183 -4.13 0.02 -12.91
CA ILE A 183 -3.74 -0.08 -14.33
C ILE A 183 -4.48 0.99 -15.11
N TYR A 184 -3.76 1.89 -15.76
CA TYR A 184 -4.34 2.95 -16.59
C TYR A 184 -4.98 2.38 -17.86
N LEU A 185 -6.18 2.84 -18.19
CA LEU A 185 -6.96 2.37 -19.32
C LEU A 185 -7.11 3.44 -20.42
N GLY A 186 -6.54 4.63 -20.24
CA GLY A 186 -6.82 5.80 -21.08
C GLY A 186 -8.02 6.60 -20.56
N ASP A 187 -8.27 7.77 -21.15
CA ASP A 187 -9.38 8.66 -20.81
C ASP A 187 -9.51 8.97 -19.30
N ASP A 188 -8.38 9.13 -18.59
CA ASP A 188 -8.34 9.30 -17.14
C ASP A 188 -8.91 8.12 -16.33
N LEU A 189 -9.12 6.95 -16.94
CA LEU A 189 -9.66 5.77 -16.29
C LEU A 189 -8.55 4.81 -15.87
N PHE A 190 -8.78 4.10 -14.76
CA PHE A 190 -7.88 3.05 -14.32
C PHE A 190 -8.63 1.92 -13.59
N ALA A 191 -8.20 0.68 -13.79
CA ALA A 191 -8.70 -0.50 -13.09
C ALA A 191 -7.89 -0.76 -11.82
N HIS A 192 -8.55 -1.09 -10.71
CA HIS A 192 -7.88 -1.39 -9.45
C HIS A 192 -8.77 -2.22 -8.51
N ALA A 193 -8.20 -2.83 -7.48
CA ALA A 193 -8.95 -3.40 -6.36
C ALA A 193 -9.21 -2.32 -5.29
N SER A 194 -10.41 -1.73 -5.27
CA SER A 194 -10.86 -0.76 -4.26
C SER A 194 -11.21 -1.46 -2.94
N SER A 195 -10.77 -0.91 -1.81
CA SER A 195 -11.10 -1.46 -0.48
C SER A 195 -12.61 -1.49 -0.19
N SER A 196 -13.39 -0.58 -0.80
CA SER A 196 -14.84 -0.48 -0.60
C SER A 196 -15.68 -1.21 -1.65
N LYS A 197 -15.19 -1.30 -2.90
CA LYS A 197 -15.96 -1.84 -4.05
C LYS A 197 -15.40 -3.13 -4.64
N GLY A 198 -14.24 -3.60 -4.16
CA GLY A 198 -13.49 -4.65 -4.83
C GLY A 198 -12.90 -4.18 -6.16
N VAL A 199 -12.66 -5.11 -7.08
CA VAL A 199 -12.12 -4.77 -8.40
C VAL A 199 -13.12 -3.92 -9.18
N THR A 200 -12.69 -2.70 -9.50
CA THR A 200 -13.52 -1.67 -10.12
C THR A 200 -12.70 -0.79 -11.07
N ILE A 201 -13.37 0.13 -11.74
CA ILE A 201 -12.75 1.15 -12.59
C ILE A 201 -13.14 2.51 -12.03
N SER A 202 -12.13 3.36 -11.84
CA SER A 202 -12.27 4.71 -11.30
C SER A 202 -11.60 5.72 -12.22
N SER A 203 -11.83 7.01 -11.99
CA SER A 203 -11.10 8.07 -12.69
C SER A 203 -9.96 8.63 -11.85
N ILE A 204 -8.75 8.74 -12.42
CA ILE A 204 -7.62 9.43 -11.79
C ILE A 204 -7.85 10.95 -11.67
N ALA A 205 -8.83 11.49 -12.41
CA ALA A 205 -9.26 12.87 -12.31
C ALA A 205 -10.25 13.12 -11.16
N SER A 206 -10.68 12.08 -10.44
CA SER A 206 -11.55 12.26 -9.29
C SER A 206 -10.87 13.09 -8.21
N SER A 207 -11.68 13.81 -7.43
CA SER A 207 -11.20 14.70 -6.36
C SER A 207 -10.29 14.00 -5.34
N TYR A 208 -10.47 12.69 -5.16
CA TYR A 208 -9.67 11.86 -4.28
C TYR A 208 -8.34 11.43 -4.89
N TYR A 209 -8.36 10.88 -6.11
CA TYR A 209 -7.17 10.31 -6.75
C TYR A 209 -6.23 11.40 -7.27
N VAL A 210 -6.76 12.54 -7.74
CA VAL A 210 -5.93 13.65 -8.23
C VAL A 210 -4.99 14.20 -7.15
N LYS A 211 -5.42 14.24 -5.89
CA LYS A 211 -4.63 14.73 -4.75
C LYS A 211 -3.57 13.74 -4.28
N ARG A 212 -3.67 12.49 -4.73
CA ARG A 212 -2.85 11.37 -4.25
C ARG A 212 -1.99 10.77 -5.35
N PHE A 213 -2.14 11.20 -6.59
CA PHE A 213 -1.39 10.69 -7.73
C PHE A 213 0.10 10.91 -7.51
N MET A 214 0.86 9.82 -7.54
CA MET A 214 2.31 9.83 -7.33
C MET A 214 3.10 9.72 -8.64
N GLY A 215 2.44 9.34 -9.74
CA GLY A 215 3.09 9.04 -11.00
C GLY A 215 2.69 7.65 -11.53
N GLY A 216 3.28 7.28 -12.66
CA GLY A 216 3.08 6.00 -13.30
C GLY A 216 4.37 5.21 -13.51
N ARG A 217 4.23 3.91 -13.76
CA ARG A 217 5.31 3.04 -14.20
C ARG A 217 4.92 2.29 -15.46
N ARG A 218 5.77 2.39 -16.48
CA ARG A 218 5.62 1.62 -17.71
C ARG A 218 6.57 0.44 -17.71
N VAL A 219 6.00 -0.76 -17.56
CA VAL A 219 6.75 -2.02 -17.59
C VAL A 219 6.80 -2.65 -18.97
N ARG A 220 5.93 -2.22 -19.90
CA ARG A 220 5.90 -2.63 -21.30
C ARG A 220 5.22 -1.56 -22.15
N GLU A 221 5.69 -1.37 -23.38
CA GLU A 221 4.96 -0.59 -24.38
C GLU A 221 3.86 -1.47 -25.03
N PHE A 222 2.79 -0.82 -25.49
CA PHE A 222 1.73 -1.43 -26.29
C PHE A 222 1.65 -0.75 -27.65
#